data_AF-A0A4U0UAF9-F1
#
_entry.id   AF-A0A4U0UAF9-F1
#
_cell.length_a   1.000
_cell.length_b   1.000
_cell.length_c   1.000
_cell.angle_alpha   90.00
_cell.angle_beta   90.00
_cell.angle_gamma   90.00
#
_symmetry.space_group_name_H-M   'P 1'
#
loop_
_entity.id
_entity.type
_entity.pdbx_description
1 polymer ?
#
loop_
_entity_poly.entity_id
_entity_poly.type
_entity_poly.pdbx_seq_one_letter_code
_entity_poly.pdbx_strand_id
1 'polypeptide(L)'
;MAAQSTPASGQISTTAKQDGVPSKGSAAAKMQSEEAKFRNFEQAAGEIGEKMQNAPENVTQEDAAYIESREARVTDTARPPPGSISAEAQRLASENARAVRGSGSASSDSADPALRSAQDRLQNFQQAASEVGSKMQNAPGSVTEADASYLHSREARAAGHANPPPGSLSSQAEHMAAVNEGRATAQSSAGAANDDSVSKSAQDRLDNFEQAISEVGQKMATNPEEVTKEDAGLLHSREQRAFGTTEKSGIAAQAHSIASQNEGKGS
;
A
#
# COMPACT_ATOMS: atom_id res chain seq x y z
N MET A 1 2.69 -47.19 -35.39
CA MET A 1 2.18 -46.80 -34.05
C MET A 1 1.64 -48.06 -33.41
N ALA A 2 2.30 -48.59 -32.36
CA ALA A 2 1.95 -49.87 -31.76
C ALA A 2 0.90 -49.64 -30.65
N ALA A 3 -0.32 -50.14 -30.86
CA ALA A 3 -1.30 -50.28 -29.80
C ALA A 3 -0.81 -51.38 -28.85
N GLN A 4 -0.36 -51.00 -27.65
CA GLN A 4 -0.04 -51.97 -26.61
C GLN A 4 -1.35 -52.62 -26.17
N SER A 5 -1.49 -53.90 -26.52
CA SER A 5 -2.68 -54.69 -26.27
C SER A 5 -2.70 -55.10 -24.79
N THR A 6 -3.83 -54.89 -24.12
CA THR A 6 -4.06 -55.30 -22.73
C THR A 6 -3.87 -56.81 -22.58
N PRO A 7 -3.01 -57.30 -21.67
CA PRO A 7 -2.88 -58.73 -21.42
C PRO A 7 -4.13 -59.25 -20.72
N ALA A 8 -4.89 -60.14 -21.38
CA ALA A 8 -6.10 -60.74 -20.82
C ALA A 8 -5.79 -61.49 -19.50
N SER A 9 -6.77 -61.60 -18.59
CA SER A 9 -6.60 -62.24 -17.27
C SER A 9 -6.02 -63.68 -17.31
N GLY A 10 -6.15 -64.37 -18.45
CA GLY A 10 -5.50 -65.65 -18.72
C GLY A 10 -3.97 -65.56 -18.82
N GLN A 11 -3.43 -64.48 -19.38
CA GLN A 11 -1.97 -64.25 -19.50
C GLN A 11 -1.33 -63.92 -18.14
N ILE A 12 -2.06 -63.22 -17.26
CA ILE A 12 -1.61 -62.91 -15.90
C ILE A 12 -1.47 -64.20 -15.08
N SER A 13 -2.41 -65.14 -15.23
CA SER A 13 -2.38 -66.43 -14.53
C SER A 13 -1.30 -67.39 -15.04
N THR A 14 -0.96 -67.35 -16.34
CA THR A 14 0.14 -68.17 -16.88
C THR A 14 1.51 -67.67 -16.40
N THR A 15 1.72 -66.36 -16.35
CA THR A 15 2.99 -65.77 -15.91
C THR A 15 3.17 -65.91 -14.39
N ALA A 16 2.10 -65.79 -13.59
CA ALA A 16 2.16 -66.03 -12.14
C ALA A 16 2.50 -67.49 -11.78
N LYS A 17 2.14 -68.46 -12.63
CA LYS A 17 2.54 -69.87 -12.46
C LYS A 17 4.00 -70.11 -12.83
N GLN A 18 4.56 -69.29 -13.71
CA GLN A 18 5.96 -69.36 -14.15
C GLN A 18 6.93 -68.71 -13.14
N ASP A 19 6.51 -67.61 -12.50
CA ASP A 19 7.33 -66.84 -11.55
C ASP A 19 7.36 -67.41 -10.12
N GLY A 20 6.50 -68.38 -9.80
CA GLY A 20 6.30 -68.82 -8.41
C GLY A 20 5.65 -67.72 -7.54
N VAL A 21 5.59 -67.94 -6.21
CA VAL A 21 4.85 -67.12 -5.23
C VAL A 21 4.98 -65.62 -5.51
N PRO A 22 3.87 -64.84 -5.54
CA PRO A 22 3.90 -63.43 -5.95
C PRO A 22 4.83 -62.62 -5.05
N SER A 23 6.00 -62.26 -5.58
CA SER A 23 6.98 -61.40 -4.92
C SER A 23 6.93 -59.98 -5.50
N LYS A 24 7.21 -59.00 -4.64
CA LYS A 24 7.22 -57.56 -4.98
C LYS A 24 8.28 -57.31 -6.06
N GLY A 25 7.84 -57.08 -7.29
CA GLY A 25 8.72 -56.83 -8.45
C GLY A 25 8.68 -57.90 -9.56
N SER A 26 7.98 -59.03 -9.35
CA SER A 26 7.74 -60.05 -10.38
C SER A 26 6.97 -59.49 -11.59
N ALA A 27 7.08 -60.17 -12.75
CA ALA A 27 6.37 -59.76 -13.96
C ALA A 27 4.84 -59.79 -13.72
N ALA A 28 4.36 -60.79 -12.98
CA ALA A 28 2.97 -60.85 -12.54
C ALA A 28 2.56 -59.65 -11.67
N ALA A 29 3.39 -59.22 -10.72
CA ALA A 29 3.10 -58.05 -9.89
C ALA A 29 3.12 -56.73 -10.67
N LYS A 30 4.01 -56.60 -11.66
CA LYS A 30 4.04 -55.43 -12.56
C LYS A 30 2.79 -55.37 -13.44
N MET A 31 2.39 -56.49 -14.04
CA MET A 31 1.16 -56.57 -14.85
C MET A 31 -0.09 -56.29 -14.00
N GLN A 32 -0.16 -56.81 -12.77
CA GLN A 32 -1.26 -56.47 -11.86
C GLN A 32 -1.29 -54.99 -11.49
N SER A 33 -0.11 -54.37 -11.29
CA SER A 33 -0.02 -52.94 -11.00
C SER A 33 -0.42 -52.08 -12.19
N GLU A 34 -0.07 -52.46 -13.42
CA GLU A 34 -0.48 -51.76 -14.64
C GLU A 34 -1.98 -51.87 -14.87
N GLU A 35 -2.53 -53.07 -14.70
CA GLU A 35 -3.98 -53.31 -14.77
C GLU A 35 -4.74 -52.48 -13.72
N ALA A 36 -4.22 -52.40 -12.50
CA ALA A 36 -4.82 -51.57 -11.45
C ALA A 36 -4.79 -50.07 -11.81
N LYS A 37 -3.69 -49.57 -12.40
CA LYS A 37 -3.62 -48.18 -12.87
C LYS A 37 -4.65 -47.91 -13.96
N PHE A 38 -4.78 -48.83 -14.93
CA PHE A 38 -5.72 -48.70 -16.04
C PHE A 38 -7.16 -48.67 -15.54
N ARG A 39 -7.57 -49.61 -14.67
CA ARG A 39 -8.92 -49.63 -14.08
C ARG A 39 -9.24 -48.38 -13.27
N ASN A 40 -8.27 -47.89 -12.49
CA ASN A 40 -8.45 -46.65 -11.73
C ASN A 40 -8.69 -45.45 -12.66
N PHE A 41 -7.96 -45.38 -13.77
CA PHE A 41 -8.16 -44.35 -14.79
C PHE A 41 -9.52 -44.50 -15.47
N GLU A 42 -9.89 -45.71 -15.89
CA GLU A 42 -11.17 -45.99 -16.57
C GLU A 42 -12.37 -45.61 -15.69
N GLN A 43 -12.32 -45.94 -14.40
CA GLN A 43 -13.36 -45.53 -13.45
C GLN A 43 -13.46 -44.01 -13.33
N ALA A 44 -12.33 -43.32 -13.15
CA ALA A 44 -12.31 -41.86 -13.07
C ALA A 44 -12.76 -41.20 -14.38
N ALA A 45 -12.42 -41.78 -15.52
CA ALA A 45 -12.85 -41.32 -16.82
C ALA A 45 -14.37 -41.49 -17.03
N GLY A 46 -14.95 -42.57 -16.50
CA GLY A 46 -16.39 -42.76 -16.46
C GLY A 46 -17.10 -41.73 -15.58
N GLU A 47 -16.64 -41.57 -14.34
CA GLU A 47 -17.22 -40.62 -13.37
C GLU A 47 -17.17 -39.17 -13.88
N ILE A 48 -16.00 -38.73 -14.33
CA ILE A 48 -15.82 -37.36 -14.83
C ILE A 48 -16.46 -37.19 -16.21
N GLY A 49 -16.39 -38.20 -17.08
CA GLY A 49 -17.05 -38.16 -18.39
C GLY A 49 -18.58 -38.05 -18.28
N GLU A 50 -19.20 -38.77 -17.35
CA GLU A 50 -20.62 -38.64 -17.05
C GLU A 50 -20.95 -37.25 -16.52
N LYS A 51 -20.12 -36.71 -15.62
CA LYS A 51 -20.28 -35.35 -15.09
C LYS A 51 -20.15 -34.29 -16.19
N MET A 52 -19.21 -34.46 -17.13
CA MET A 52 -19.02 -33.57 -18.28
C MET A 52 -20.22 -33.59 -19.23
N GLN A 53 -20.89 -34.74 -19.39
CA GLN A 53 -22.06 -34.86 -20.27
C GLN A 53 -23.33 -34.31 -19.62
N ASN A 54 -23.54 -34.62 -18.33
CA ASN A 54 -24.81 -34.32 -17.64
C ASN A 54 -24.82 -32.96 -16.96
N ALA A 55 -23.66 -32.48 -16.50
CA ALA A 55 -23.52 -31.22 -15.78
C ALA A 55 -22.14 -30.57 -16.06
N PRO A 56 -21.85 -30.20 -17.32
CA PRO A 56 -20.55 -29.65 -17.72
C PRO A 56 -20.13 -28.44 -16.90
N GLU A 57 -21.08 -27.62 -16.42
CA GLU A 57 -20.88 -26.44 -15.58
C GLU A 57 -20.35 -26.74 -14.17
N ASN A 58 -20.53 -27.98 -13.70
CA ASN A 58 -20.09 -28.42 -12.37
C ASN A 58 -18.72 -29.09 -12.40
N VAL A 59 -18.08 -29.17 -13.57
CA VAL A 59 -16.71 -29.68 -13.71
C VAL A 59 -15.74 -28.66 -13.12
N THR A 60 -14.99 -29.06 -12.09
CA THR A 60 -14.05 -28.20 -11.37
C THR A 60 -12.58 -28.49 -11.69
N GLN A 61 -11.67 -27.64 -11.19
CA GLN A 61 -10.23 -27.88 -11.34
C GLN A 61 -9.78 -29.15 -10.63
N GLU A 62 -10.43 -29.51 -9.52
CA GLU A 62 -10.17 -30.75 -8.78
C GLU A 62 -10.57 -31.97 -9.61
N ASP A 63 -11.71 -31.94 -10.30
CA ASP A 63 -12.14 -33.01 -11.19
C ASP A 63 -11.13 -33.22 -12.33
N ALA A 64 -10.66 -32.13 -12.94
CA ALA A 64 -9.67 -32.15 -14.00
C ALA A 64 -8.31 -32.71 -13.51
N ALA A 65 -7.84 -32.28 -12.34
CA ALA A 65 -6.60 -32.77 -11.75
C ALA A 65 -6.69 -34.26 -11.32
N TYR A 66 -7.87 -34.68 -10.88
CA TYR A 66 -8.14 -36.05 -10.43
C TYR A 66 -8.02 -37.06 -11.58
N ILE A 67 -8.58 -36.75 -12.75
CA ILE A 67 -8.47 -37.60 -13.95
C ILE A 67 -7.09 -37.48 -14.60
N GLU A 68 -6.49 -36.28 -14.66
CA GLU A 68 -5.14 -36.05 -15.21
C GLU A 68 -4.08 -36.87 -14.48
N SER A 69 -4.11 -36.90 -13.14
CA SER A 69 -3.16 -37.67 -12.32
C SER A 69 -3.21 -39.18 -12.62
N ARG A 70 -4.39 -39.70 -12.98
CA ARG A 70 -4.56 -41.12 -13.33
C ARG A 70 -4.15 -41.40 -14.77
N GLU A 71 -4.50 -40.51 -15.70
CA GLU A 71 -4.04 -40.62 -17.09
C GLU A 71 -2.51 -40.56 -17.17
N ALA A 72 -1.88 -39.66 -16.40
CA ALA A 72 -0.42 -39.53 -16.31
C ALA A 72 0.25 -40.81 -15.79
N ARG A 73 -0.40 -41.56 -14.89
CA ARG A 73 0.12 -42.85 -14.37
C ARG A 73 -0.01 -44.02 -15.35
N VAL A 74 -0.93 -43.91 -16.31
CA VAL A 74 -1.18 -44.93 -17.34
C VAL A 74 -0.35 -44.66 -18.58
N THR A 75 -0.22 -43.40 -18.96
CA THR A 75 0.48 -42.97 -20.18
C THR A 75 1.95 -42.60 -19.93
N ASP A 76 2.36 -42.48 -18.66
CA ASP A 76 3.66 -41.93 -18.22
C ASP A 76 3.97 -40.56 -18.83
N THR A 77 2.92 -39.79 -19.17
CA THR A 77 3.05 -38.42 -19.70
C THR A 77 2.61 -37.39 -18.66
N ALA A 78 3.39 -36.31 -18.55
CA ALA A 78 3.11 -35.21 -17.62
C ALA A 78 2.00 -34.26 -18.11
N ARG A 79 1.54 -34.42 -19.36
CA ARG A 79 0.48 -33.60 -19.95
C ARG A 79 -0.53 -34.50 -20.65
N PRO A 80 -1.83 -34.26 -20.45
CA PRO A 80 -2.86 -35.06 -21.09
C PRO A 80 -2.76 -34.93 -22.62
N PRO A 81 -2.90 -36.03 -23.37
CA PRO A 81 -2.93 -35.99 -24.82
C PRO A 81 -4.06 -35.09 -25.34
N PRO A 82 -3.86 -34.34 -26.45
CA PRO A 82 -4.93 -33.56 -27.06
C PRO A 82 -6.13 -34.44 -27.43
N GLY A 83 -7.33 -34.03 -27.01
CA GLY A 83 -8.57 -34.79 -27.26
C GLY A 83 -8.83 -35.93 -26.27
N SER A 84 -8.01 -36.10 -25.22
CA SER A 84 -8.35 -36.99 -24.11
C SER A 84 -9.44 -36.38 -23.21
N ILE A 85 -10.11 -37.24 -22.43
CA ILE A 85 -11.13 -36.82 -21.46
C ILE A 85 -10.52 -35.86 -20.44
N SER A 86 -9.26 -36.06 -20.02
CA SER A 86 -8.60 -35.13 -19.09
C SER A 86 -8.32 -33.76 -19.73
N ALA A 87 -7.95 -33.72 -21.01
CA ALA A 87 -7.75 -32.45 -21.72
C ALA A 87 -9.07 -31.68 -21.87
N GLU A 88 -10.18 -32.38 -22.11
CA GLU A 88 -11.50 -31.77 -22.19
C GLU A 88 -12.03 -31.34 -20.82
N ALA A 89 -11.79 -32.14 -19.76
CA ALA A 89 -12.10 -31.78 -18.38
C ALA A 89 -11.32 -30.52 -17.94
N GLN A 90 -10.04 -30.40 -18.29
CA GLN A 90 -9.25 -29.20 -18.04
C GLN A 90 -9.83 -27.98 -18.78
N ARG A 91 -10.31 -28.15 -20.01
CA ARG A 91 -10.95 -27.07 -20.78
C ARG A 91 -12.23 -26.60 -20.10
N LEU A 92 -13.12 -27.52 -19.77
CA LEU A 92 -14.39 -27.22 -19.11
C LEU A 92 -14.17 -26.60 -17.72
N ALA A 93 -13.27 -27.16 -16.91
CA ALA A 93 -12.92 -26.60 -15.60
C ALA A 93 -12.38 -25.17 -15.71
N SER A 94 -11.55 -24.88 -16.72
CA SER A 94 -11.02 -23.54 -16.98
C SER A 94 -12.10 -22.57 -17.44
N GLU A 95 -13.04 -23.04 -18.26
CA GLU A 95 -14.19 -22.28 -18.75
C GLU A 95 -15.17 -21.96 -17.61
N ASN A 96 -15.47 -22.93 -16.76
CA ASN A 96 -16.32 -22.75 -15.57
C ASN A 96 -15.65 -21.84 -14.54
N ALA A 97 -14.35 -22.00 -14.28
CA ALA A 97 -13.60 -21.10 -13.40
C ALA A 97 -13.61 -19.66 -13.94
N ARG A 98 -13.57 -19.49 -15.27
CA ARG A 98 -13.74 -18.19 -15.92
C ARG A 98 -15.17 -17.67 -15.82
N ALA A 99 -16.19 -18.51 -15.95
CA ALA A 99 -17.59 -18.12 -15.80
C ALA A 99 -17.92 -17.69 -14.36
N VAL A 100 -17.38 -18.40 -13.35
CA VAL A 100 -17.49 -18.02 -11.93
C VAL A 100 -16.78 -16.69 -11.65
N ARG A 101 -15.59 -16.48 -12.22
CA ARG A 101 -14.90 -15.17 -12.14
C ARG A 101 -15.59 -14.08 -12.97
N GLY A 102 -16.23 -14.45 -14.07
CA GLY A 102 -17.00 -13.58 -14.95
C GLY A 102 -18.29 -13.10 -14.29
N SER A 103 -18.94 -13.91 -13.46
CA SER A 103 -20.10 -13.48 -12.66
C SER A 103 -19.75 -12.39 -11.62
N GLY A 104 -18.50 -12.35 -11.15
CA GLY A 104 -17.97 -11.28 -10.31
C GLY A 104 -17.43 -10.05 -11.09
N SER A 105 -17.38 -10.11 -12.42
CA SER A 105 -16.72 -9.09 -13.27
C SER A 105 -17.57 -8.61 -14.46
N ALA A 106 -18.73 -9.21 -14.72
CA ALA A 106 -19.60 -8.92 -15.86
C ALA A 106 -20.61 -7.78 -15.63
N SER A 107 -20.56 -7.11 -14.47
CA SER A 107 -21.27 -5.83 -14.26
C SER A 107 -20.45 -4.60 -14.66
N SER A 108 -19.23 -4.76 -15.21
CA SER A 108 -18.35 -3.62 -15.54
C SER A 108 -17.94 -3.47 -17.02
N ASP A 109 -18.23 -4.45 -17.89
CA ASP A 109 -17.72 -4.48 -19.28
C ASP A 109 -18.59 -3.71 -20.31
N SER A 110 -19.40 -2.75 -19.85
CA SER A 110 -19.98 -1.71 -20.71
C SER A 110 -19.49 -0.29 -20.37
N ALA A 111 -18.56 -0.14 -19.42
CA ALA A 111 -17.94 1.14 -19.15
C ALA A 111 -16.73 1.34 -20.09
N ASP A 112 -16.83 2.38 -20.92
CA ASP A 112 -15.73 2.98 -21.69
C ASP A 112 -14.38 2.84 -20.94
N PRO A 113 -13.32 2.28 -21.54
CA PRO A 113 -12.03 2.09 -20.88
C PRO A 113 -11.45 3.40 -20.31
N ALA A 114 -11.79 4.55 -20.88
CA ALA A 114 -11.41 5.86 -20.32
C ALA A 114 -12.12 6.13 -18.98
N LEU A 115 -13.38 5.72 -18.86
CA LEU A 115 -14.21 5.88 -17.68
C LEU A 115 -13.78 4.94 -16.55
N ARG A 116 -13.38 3.71 -16.88
CA ARG A 116 -12.77 2.77 -15.93
C ARG A 116 -11.43 3.28 -15.41
N SER A 117 -10.55 3.76 -16.30
CA SER A 117 -9.29 4.39 -15.89
C SER A 117 -9.50 5.64 -15.03
N ALA A 118 -10.53 6.44 -15.28
CA ALA A 118 -10.89 7.57 -14.43
C ALA A 118 -11.36 7.12 -13.03
N GLN A 119 -12.20 6.09 -12.97
CA GLN A 119 -12.65 5.49 -11.70
C GLN A 119 -11.49 4.90 -10.90
N ASP A 120 -10.58 4.16 -11.55
CA ASP A 120 -9.41 3.58 -10.90
C ASP A 120 -8.50 4.68 -10.32
N ARG A 121 -8.30 5.79 -11.05
CA ARG A 121 -7.53 6.94 -10.54
C ARG A 121 -8.20 7.57 -9.33
N LEU A 122 -9.52 7.71 -9.34
CA LEU A 122 -10.29 8.24 -8.21
C LEU A 122 -10.20 7.33 -6.98
N GLN A 123 -10.36 6.02 -7.15
CA GLN A 123 -10.25 5.05 -6.05
C GLN A 123 -8.85 5.03 -5.44
N ASN A 124 -7.81 5.02 -6.29
CA ASN A 124 -6.43 5.10 -5.83
C ASN A 124 -6.15 6.39 -5.04
N PHE A 125 -6.73 7.51 -5.46
CA PHE A 125 -6.64 8.76 -4.71
C PHE A 125 -7.37 8.68 -3.37
N GLN A 126 -8.60 8.17 -3.33
CA GLN A 126 -9.36 8.03 -2.08
C GLN A 126 -8.65 7.13 -1.07
N GLN A 127 -8.03 6.05 -1.52
CA GLN A 127 -7.24 5.16 -0.66
C GLN A 127 -6.03 5.89 -0.09
N ALA A 128 -5.26 6.59 -0.94
CA ALA A 128 -4.12 7.40 -0.50
C ALA A 128 -4.55 8.50 0.47
N ALA A 129 -5.66 9.19 0.20
CA ALA A 129 -6.21 10.24 1.06
C ALA A 129 -6.64 9.68 2.42
N SER A 130 -7.19 8.46 2.45
CA SER A 130 -7.59 7.80 3.69
C SER A 130 -6.38 7.40 4.52
N GLU A 131 -5.35 6.84 3.89
CA GLU A 131 -4.10 6.44 4.55
C GLU A 131 -3.34 7.65 5.11
N VAL A 132 -3.05 8.64 4.25
CA VAL A 132 -2.32 9.85 4.64
C VAL A 132 -3.16 10.72 5.57
N GLY A 133 -4.47 10.85 5.32
CA GLY A 133 -5.39 11.58 6.20
C GLY A 133 -5.49 10.96 7.60
N SER A 134 -5.55 9.63 7.69
CA SER A 134 -5.50 8.94 8.99
C SER A 134 -4.17 9.18 9.70
N LYS A 135 -3.06 9.20 8.96
CA LYS A 135 -1.73 9.51 9.50
C LYS A 135 -1.64 10.95 9.99
N MET A 136 -2.18 11.91 9.22
CA MET A 136 -2.26 13.32 9.61
C MET A 136 -3.08 13.52 10.89
N GLN A 137 -4.18 12.78 11.06
CA GLN A 137 -5.04 12.90 12.23
C GLN A 137 -4.46 12.24 13.48
N ASN A 138 -3.91 11.03 13.35
CA ASN A 138 -3.49 10.21 14.50
C ASN A 138 -2.02 10.44 14.89
N ALA A 139 -1.18 10.75 13.91
CA ALA A 139 0.26 10.92 14.10
C ALA A 139 0.79 12.05 13.20
N PRO A 140 0.33 13.30 13.41
CA PRO A 140 0.64 14.44 12.54
C PRO A 140 2.15 14.65 12.35
N GLY A 141 2.96 14.38 13.38
CA GLY A 141 4.43 14.50 13.34
C GLY A 141 5.16 13.40 12.55
N SER A 142 4.44 12.38 12.07
CA SER A 142 4.99 11.27 11.28
C SER A 142 4.78 11.44 9.78
N VAL A 143 4.06 12.48 9.36
CA VAL A 143 3.82 12.79 7.95
C VAL A 143 5.11 13.27 7.31
N THR A 144 5.53 12.59 6.25
CA THR A 144 6.79 12.83 5.54
C THR A 144 6.54 13.47 4.17
N GLU A 145 7.61 14.00 3.55
CA GLU A 145 7.56 14.50 2.17
C GLU A 145 7.12 13.40 1.18
N ALA A 146 7.48 12.15 1.44
CA ALA A 146 7.05 11.01 0.62
C ALA A 146 5.53 10.79 0.70
N ASP A 147 4.93 10.92 1.89
CA ASP A 147 3.48 10.82 2.06
C ASP A 147 2.76 11.96 1.31
N ALA A 148 3.27 13.18 1.42
CA ALA A 148 2.73 14.35 0.73
C ALA A 148 2.85 14.23 -0.79
N SER A 149 4.03 13.83 -1.29
CA SER A 149 4.29 13.63 -2.72
C SER A 149 3.46 12.48 -3.31
N TYR A 150 3.27 11.41 -2.55
CA TYR A 150 2.41 10.29 -2.93
C TYR A 150 0.97 10.76 -3.12
N LEU A 151 0.44 11.49 -2.15
CA LEU A 151 -0.92 12.01 -2.20
C LEU A 151 -1.11 13.03 -3.33
N HIS A 152 -0.17 13.97 -3.51
CA HIS A 152 -0.14 14.93 -4.60
C HIS A 152 -0.21 14.24 -5.97
N SER A 153 0.65 13.24 -6.20
CA SER A 153 0.69 12.51 -7.48
C SER A 153 -0.65 11.80 -7.79
N ARG A 154 -1.32 11.29 -6.76
CA ARG A 154 -2.65 10.66 -6.92
C ARG A 154 -3.73 11.70 -7.20
N GLU A 155 -3.72 12.82 -6.50
CA GLU A 155 -4.65 13.93 -6.74
C GLU A 155 -4.48 14.48 -8.16
N ALA A 156 -3.24 14.71 -8.60
CA ALA A 156 -2.95 15.23 -9.93
C ALA A 156 -3.43 14.31 -11.05
N ARG A 157 -3.30 12.98 -10.86
CA ARG A 157 -3.80 11.99 -11.83
C ARG A 157 -5.33 11.90 -11.84
N ALA A 158 -5.97 12.05 -10.68
CA ALA A 158 -7.43 11.96 -10.53
C ALA A 158 -8.15 13.24 -11.01
N ALA A 159 -7.65 14.41 -10.62
CA ALA A 159 -8.24 15.71 -10.93
C ALA A 159 -7.72 16.32 -12.25
N GLY A 160 -6.56 15.88 -12.74
CA GLY A 160 -5.93 16.42 -13.95
C GLY A 160 -5.22 17.76 -13.75
N HIS A 161 -5.02 18.20 -12.51
CA HIS A 161 -4.30 19.42 -12.17
C HIS A 161 -2.89 19.08 -11.66
N ALA A 162 -1.87 19.77 -12.19
CA ALA A 162 -0.49 19.53 -11.79
C ALA A 162 -0.16 20.03 -10.38
N ASN A 163 -0.99 20.90 -9.81
CA ASN A 163 -0.82 21.43 -8.45
C ASN A 163 -2.08 21.17 -7.63
N PRO A 164 -1.95 20.85 -6.33
CA PRO A 164 -3.07 20.63 -5.45
C PRO A 164 -3.86 21.94 -5.27
N PRO A 165 -5.20 21.87 -5.28
CA PRO A 165 -6.03 23.02 -4.97
C PRO A 165 -5.69 23.57 -3.57
N PRO A 166 -5.71 24.89 -3.36
CA PRO A 166 -5.55 25.46 -2.03
C PRO A 166 -6.56 24.87 -1.04
N GLY A 167 -6.08 24.36 0.09
CA GLY A 167 -6.93 23.74 1.12
C GLY A 167 -7.25 22.26 0.87
N SER A 168 -6.79 21.66 -0.23
CA SER A 168 -6.89 20.22 -0.47
C SER A 168 -6.08 19.42 0.56
N LEU A 169 -6.41 18.14 0.70
CA LEU A 169 -5.73 17.24 1.63
C LEU A 169 -4.23 17.10 1.29
N SER A 170 -3.87 17.16 0.01
CA SER A 170 -2.47 17.18 -0.44
C SER A 170 -1.74 18.45 -0.02
N SER A 171 -2.37 19.63 -0.16
CA SER A 171 -1.76 20.90 0.28
C SER A 171 -1.53 20.92 1.80
N GLN A 172 -2.44 20.32 2.57
CA GLN A 172 -2.30 20.17 4.01
C GLN A 172 -1.19 19.17 4.37
N ALA A 173 -1.11 18.05 3.65
CA ALA A 173 -0.05 17.05 3.82
C ALA A 173 1.33 17.65 3.51
N GLU A 174 1.47 18.44 2.44
CA GLU A 174 2.71 19.15 2.09
C GLU A 174 3.12 20.14 3.17
N HIS A 175 2.16 20.93 3.68
CA HIS A 175 2.45 21.85 4.77
C HIS A 175 2.92 21.11 6.04
N MET A 176 2.25 20.01 6.40
CA MET A 176 2.62 19.20 7.56
C MET A 176 3.98 18.52 7.36
N ALA A 177 4.25 17.96 6.18
CA ALA A 177 5.54 17.40 5.84
C ALA A 177 6.66 18.44 5.94
N ALA A 178 6.46 19.64 5.39
CA ALA A 178 7.45 20.72 5.48
C ALA A 178 7.70 21.17 6.94
N VAL A 179 6.65 21.24 7.76
CA VAL A 179 6.77 21.53 9.20
C VAL A 179 7.51 20.41 9.94
N ASN A 180 7.23 19.15 9.61
CA ASN A 180 7.88 17.99 10.20
C ASN A 180 9.32 17.85 9.77
N GLU A 181 9.65 18.12 8.51
CA GLU A 181 11.03 18.17 8.00
C GLU A 181 11.79 19.35 8.61
N GLY A 182 11.16 20.50 8.79
CA GLY A 182 11.74 21.62 9.55
C GLY A 182 12.02 21.27 11.02
N ARG A 183 11.17 20.44 11.63
CA ARG A 183 11.40 19.88 12.98
C ARG A 183 12.42 18.75 12.99
N ALA A 184 12.43 17.88 11.98
CA ALA A 184 13.33 16.74 11.86
C ALA A 184 14.74 17.21 11.52
N THR A 185 14.91 18.25 10.71
CA THR A 185 16.20 18.92 10.47
C THR A 185 16.69 19.63 11.73
N ALA A 186 15.80 20.30 12.48
CA ALA A 186 16.13 20.84 13.81
C ALA A 186 16.48 19.74 14.83
N GLN A 187 15.83 18.58 14.78
CA GLN A 187 16.09 17.42 15.65
C GLN A 187 17.30 16.58 15.21
N SER A 188 17.63 16.56 13.91
CA SER A 188 18.81 15.89 13.36
C SER A 188 20.06 16.72 13.62
N SER A 189 19.95 18.05 13.66
CA SER A 189 20.97 18.91 14.26
C SER A 189 21.06 18.79 15.79
N ALA A 190 20.02 18.24 16.45
CA ALA A 190 20.02 17.97 17.89
C ALA A 190 20.43 16.52 18.24
N GLY A 191 20.55 15.61 17.25
CA GLY A 191 20.86 14.20 17.46
C GLY A 191 22.35 13.87 17.58
N ALA A 192 23.23 14.84 17.34
CA ALA A 192 24.69 14.67 17.45
C ALA A 192 25.35 15.59 18.50
N ALA A 193 24.59 16.44 19.19
CA ALA A 193 25.13 17.31 20.23
C ALA A 193 24.09 17.48 21.33
N ASN A 194 24.32 16.74 22.42
CA ASN A 194 24.10 17.04 23.85
C ASN A 194 22.92 17.94 24.27
N ASP A 195 22.53 17.74 25.52
CA ASP A 195 21.73 18.56 26.46
C ASP A 195 21.85 20.12 26.37
N ASP A 196 22.65 20.67 25.45
CA ASP A 196 22.93 22.08 25.20
C ASP A 196 21.97 22.78 24.21
N SER A 197 21.28 22.07 23.31
CA SER A 197 20.52 22.73 22.23
C SER A 197 19.23 23.42 22.68
N VAL A 198 18.55 22.87 23.70
CA VAL A 198 17.37 23.50 24.32
C VAL A 198 17.79 24.73 25.12
N SER A 199 18.90 24.63 25.85
CA SER A 199 19.54 25.75 26.54
C SER A 199 20.00 26.83 25.55
N LYS A 200 20.54 26.44 24.40
CA LYS A 200 20.99 27.36 23.35
C LYS A 200 19.84 28.08 22.65
N SER A 201 18.73 27.39 22.32
CA SER A 201 17.54 28.06 21.77
C SER A 201 16.89 29.01 22.78
N ALA A 202 16.93 28.69 24.08
CA ALA A 202 16.48 29.60 25.12
C ALA A 202 17.42 30.81 25.25
N GLN A 203 18.73 30.59 25.22
CA GLN A 203 19.75 31.65 25.21
C GLN A 203 19.61 32.54 23.98
N ASP A 204 19.49 31.98 22.78
CA ASP A 204 19.32 32.76 21.56
C ASP A 204 18.07 33.66 21.63
N ARG A 205 16.98 33.19 22.25
CA ARG A 205 15.78 34.02 22.45
C ARG A 205 16.02 35.16 23.44
N LEU A 206 16.76 34.90 24.52
CA LEU A 206 17.17 35.91 25.50
C LEU A 206 18.11 36.93 24.87
N ASP A 207 19.13 36.48 24.12
CA ASP A 207 20.09 37.34 23.42
C ASP A 207 19.39 38.23 22.39
N ASN A 208 18.46 37.68 21.61
CA ASN A 208 17.65 38.45 20.67
C ASN A 208 16.76 39.48 21.38
N PHE A 209 16.24 39.15 22.57
CA PHE A 209 15.45 40.08 23.37
C PHE A 209 16.32 41.18 23.98
N GLU A 210 17.50 40.83 24.50
CA GLU A 210 18.46 41.77 25.07
C GLU A 210 19.02 42.73 24.00
N GLN A 211 19.28 42.25 22.78
CA GLN A 211 19.62 43.11 21.64
C GLN A 211 18.50 44.09 21.31
N ALA A 212 17.25 43.63 21.28
CA ALA A 212 16.11 44.49 21.04
C ALA A 212 15.92 45.52 22.17
N ILE A 213 16.18 45.13 23.43
CA ILE A 213 16.21 46.05 24.57
C ILE A 213 17.33 47.08 24.40
N SER A 214 18.52 46.67 23.99
CA SER A 214 19.62 47.62 23.82
C SER A 214 19.29 48.64 22.74
N GLU A 215 18.76 48.21 21.60
CA GLU A 215 18.41 49.12 20.51
C GLU A 215 17.24 50.05 20.86
N VAL A 216 16.10 49.48 21.29
CA VAL A 216 14.89 50.26 21.56
C VAL A 216 14.98 50.98 22.90
N GLY A 217 15.58 50.36 23.91
CA GLY A 217 15.81 50.98 25.22
C GLY A 217 16.80 52.15 25.15
N GLN A 218 17.83 52.07 24.31
CA GLN A 218 18.69 53.23 24.05
C GLN A 218 17.88 54.36 23.39
N LYS A 219 17.07 54.07 22.36
CA LYS A 219 16.16 55.07 21.76
C LYS A 219 15.22 55.68 22.80
N MET A 220 14.60 54.87 23.67
CA MET A 220 13.73 55.34 24.74
C MET A 220 14.45 56.26 25.74
N ALA A 221 15.73 56.02 26.01
CA ALA A 221 16.52 56.81 26.96
C ALA A 221 17.06 58.11 26.35
N THR A 222 17.50 58.09 25.08
CA THR A 222 18.13 59.25 24.44
C THR A 222 17.14 60.10 23.65
N ASN A 223 16.26 59.46 22.88
CA ASN A 223 15.32 60.11 21.96
C ASN A 223 13.92 59.48 22.08
N PRO A 224 13.21 59.65 23.22
CA PRO A 224 11.93 59.00 23.43
C PRO A 224 10.87 59.38 22.39
N GLU A 225 10.99 60.55 21.74
CA GLU A 225 10.07 61.01 20.69
C GLU A 225 10.19 60.24 19.37
N GLU A 226 11.30 59.53 19.15
CA GLU A 226 11.54 58.71 17.96
C GLU A 226 11.09 57.25 18.11
N VAL A 227 10.60 56.87 19.30
CA VAL A 227 10.12 55.50 19.55
C VAL A 227 8.80 55.30 18.82
N THR A 228 8.79 54.32 17.91
CA THR A 228 7.65 54.00 17.03
C THR A 228 6.83 52.81 17.53
N LYS A 229 5.66 52.58 16.93
CA LYS A 229 4.86 51.37 17.18
C LYS A 229 5.58 50.11 16.75
N GLU A 230 6.40 50.19 15.70
CA GLU A 230 7.20 49.10 15.18
C GLU A 230 8.27 48.70 16.20
N ASP A 231 8.94 49.67 16.83
CA ASP A 231 9.90 49.41 17.91
C ASP A 231 9.23 48.74 19.11
N ALA A 232 8.05 49.22 19.51
CA ALA A 232 7.27 48.63 20.61
C ALA A 232 6.78 47.21 20.29
N GLY A 233 6.29 46.99 19.06
CA GLY A 233 5.84 45.68 18.57
C GLY A 233 6.98 44.67 18.43
N LEU A 234 8.18 45.14 18.04
CA LEU A 234 9.39 44.33 18.01
C LEU A 234 9.74 43.84 19.42
N LEU A 235 9.80 44.75 20.41
CA LEU A 235 10.05 44.37 21.81
C LEU A 235 9.01 43.39 22.34
N HIS A 236 7.73 43.67 22.11
CA HIS A 236 6.63 42.81 22.55
C HIS A 236 6.73 41.39 21.96
N SER A 237 7.00 41.29 20.65
CA SER A 237 7.18 39.99 20.00
C SER A 237 8.41 39.23 20.52
N ARG A 238 9.49 39.92 20.89
CA ARG A 238 10.72 39.30 21.39
C ARG A 238 10.55 38.85 22.84
N GLU A 239 9.92 39.67 23.68
CA GLU A 239 9.55 39.33 25.07
C GLU A 239 8.65 38.10 25.11
N GLN A 240 7.59 38.08 24.29
CA GLN A 240 6.65 36.96 24.21
C GLN A 240 7.33 35.66 23.75
N ARG A 241 8.35 35.73 22.88
CA ARG A 241 9.12 34.56 22.44
C ARG A 241 10.13 34.08 23.50
N ALA A 242 10.70 35.00 24.27
CA ALA A 242 11.69 34.70 25.30
C ALA A 242 11.05 34.16 26.58
N PHE A 243 9.96 34.77 27.06
CA PHE A 243 9.34 34.45 28.35
C PHE A 243 7.96 33.82 28.25
N GLY A 244 7.34 33.79 27.07
CA GLY A 244 5.98 33.24 26.87
C GLY A 244 4.85 34.13 27.39
N THR A 245 5.19 35.21 28.09
CA THR A 245 4.27 36.24 28.56
C THR A 245 4.96 37.59 28.51
N THR A 246 4.21 38.66 28.27
CA THR A 246 4.71 40.02 28.42
C THR A 246 4.31 40.59 29.77
N GLU A 247 5.26 41.12 30.52
CA GLU A 247 4.95 41.73 31.81
C GLU A 247 4.27 43.08 31.58
N LYS A 248 3.12 43.30 32.23
CA LYS A 248 2.33 44.54 32.09
C LYS A 248 3.09 45.81 32.54
N SER A 249 4.19 45.66 33.26
CA SER A 249 5.11 46.72 33.71
C SER A 249 6.50 46.64 33.07
N GLY A 250 6.70 45.72 32.11
CA GLY A 250 7.98 45.48 31.46
C GLY A 250 8.37 46.58 30.46
N ILE A 251 9.59 46.49 29.94
CA ILE A 251 10.14 47.47 29.01
C ILE A 251 9.36 47.58 27.69
N ALA A 252 8.73 46.48 27.23
CA ALA A 252 7.85 46.52 26.07
C ALA A 252 6.56 47.32 26.33
N ALA A 253 5.99 47.22 27.55
CA ALA A 253 4.83 48.01 27.95
C ALA A 253 5.19 49.51 28.04
N GLN A 254 6.39 49.83 28.52
CA GLN A 254 6.92 51.20 28.53
C GLN A 254 7.12 51.74 27.11
N ALA A 255 7.70 50.93 26.21
CA ALA A 255 7.85 51.30 24.80
C ALA A 255 6.50 51.57 24.13
N HIS A 256 5.48 50.74 24.39
CA HIS A 256 4.12 50.95 23.90
C HIS A 256 3.50 52.25 24.43
N SER A 257 3.73 52.58 25.69
CA SER A 257 3.22 53.82 26.30
C SER A 257 3.85 55.05 25.63
N ILE A 258 5.18 55.06 25.46
CA ILE A 258 5.91 56.16 24.82
C ILE A 258 5.49 56.30 23.35
N ALA A 259 5.45 55.20 22.58
CA ALA A 259 5.02 55.21 21.18
C ALA A 259 3.58 55.78 21.03
N SER A 260 2.66 55.37 21.92
CA SER A 260 1.28 55.88 21.90
C SER A 260 1.20 57.38 22.23
N GLN A 261 2.06 57.88 23.12
CA GLN A 261 2.14 59.30 23.43
C GLN A 261 2.72 60.12 22.28
N ASN A 262 3.70 59.58 21.54
CA ASN A 262 4.30 60.25 20.39
C ASN A 262 3.30 60.40 19.23
N GLU A 263 2.51 59.36 18.97
CA GLU A 263 1.44 59.43 17.97
C GLU A 263 0.35 60.46 18.35
N GLY A 264 0.00 60.54 19.64
CA GLY A 264 -0.95 61.52 20.14
C GLY A 264 -0.47 62.97 20.07
N LYS A 265 0.85 63.20 19.98
CA LYS A 265 1.46 64.54 19.84
C LYS A 265 1.69 64.94 18.37
N GLY A 266 1.74 63.97 17.45
CA GLY A 266 1.89 64.19 16.01
C GLY A 266 0.57 64.41 15.25
N SER A 267 -0.55 64.54 15.97
CA SER A 267 -1.90 64.73 15.43
C SER A 267 -2.41 66.15 15.64
#